data_AF-A0A428K1V3-F1
#
_entry.id   AF-A0A428K1V3-F1
#
_cell.length_a   1.000
_cell.length_b   1.000
_cell.length_c   1.000
_cell.angle_alpha   90.00
_cell.angle_beta   90.00
_cell.angle_gamma   90.00
#
_symmetry.space_group_name_H-M   'P 1'
#
loop_
_entity.id
_entity.type
_entity.pdbx_description
1 polymer ?
#
loop_
_entity_poly.entity_id
_entity_poly.type
_entity_poly.pdbx_seq_one_letter_code
_entity_poly.pdbx_strand_id
1 'polypeptide(L)'
;MADPIDNITDTAKDLLEDAKEVVRQRFFSPMYFYFILSWIITNWKFLYVLFSVEQSDMKIWKLHYLMSFYPMNGFWVSVWSISKLILIPAFSAYIFVWWFSRLSERFYERNETFKLNKETIKRKLDYEEKVKIAEEKRKIREAEDDKEEIRYNDHQEFNDYLDEGTENITLYDADYLPSEVIYNTDPESYKDKLNKYLAEQGKDKSSI
;
A
#
# COMPACT_ATOMS: atom_id res chain seq x y z
N MET A 1 -27.53 5.93 -52.52
CA MET A 1 -26.40 6.72 -53.04
C MET A 1 -25.72 7.29 -51.81
N ALA A 2 -24.50 6.83 -51.50
CA ALA A 2 -23.74 7.41 -50.40
C ALA A 2 -23.22 8.79 -50.84
N ASP A 3 -23.41 9.82 -50.01
CA ASP A 3 -23.03 11.17 -50.35
C ASP A 3 -21.50 11.31 -50.43
N PRO A 4 -20.96 12.00 -51.44
CA PRO A 4 -19.51 12.13 -51.65
C PRO A 4 -18.79 12.85 -50.51
N ILE A 5 -19.53 13.55 -49.64
CA ILE A 5 -19.00 14.22 -48.45
C ILE A 5 -18.59 13.19 -47.39
N ASP A 6 -19.41 12.15 -47.16
CA ASP A 6 -19.14 11.11 -46.14
C ASP A 6 -17.83 10.37 -46.46
N ASN A 7 -17.60 10.06 -47.74
CA ASN A 7 -16.40 9.38 -48.22
C ASN A 7 -15.11 10.20 -47.99
N ILE A 8 -15.17 11.54 -48.09
CA ILE A 8 -14.00 12.41 -47.83
C ILE A 8 -13.70 12.47 -46.34
N THR A 9 -14.73 12.54 -45.48
CA THR A 9 -14.56 12.52 -44.02
C THR A 9 -14.00 11.18 -43.54
N ASP A 10 -14.46 10.07 -44.08
CA ASP A 10 -13.96 8.74 -43.73
C ASP A 10 -12.51 8.56 -44.18
N THR A 11 -12.17 8.99 -45.40
CA THR A 11 -10.78 8.95 -45.89
C THR A 11 -9.85 9.85 -45.05
N ALA A 12 -10.31 11.03 -44.63
CA ALA A 12 -9.54 11.93 -43.77
C ALA A 12 -9.36 11.36 -42.35
N LYS A 13 -10.36 10.63 -41.85
CA LYS A 13 -10.34 9.97 -40.55
C LYS A 13 -9.39 8.77 -40.55
N ASP A 14 -9.40 7.96 -41.60
CA ASP A 14 -8.47 6.85 -41.79
C ASP A 14 -7.03 7.36 -41.91
N LEU A 15 -6.80 8.43 -42.69
CA LEU A 15 -5.47 9.07 -42.77
C LEU A 15 -5.00 9.66 -41.44
N LEU A 16 -5.92 10.19 -40.62
CA LEU A 16 -5.61 10.70 -39.29
C LEU A 16 -5.30 9.56 -38.30
N GLU A 17 -6.02 8.44 -38.37
CA GLU A 17 -5.75 7.26 -37.55
C GLU A 17 -4.41 6.63 -37.94
N ASP A 18 -4.12 6.49 -39.24
CA ASP A 18 -2.84 6.01 -39.74
C ASP A 18 -1.69 6.95 -39.37
N ALA A 19 -1.87 8.27 -39.52
CA ALA A 19 -0.87 9.24 -39.11
C ALA A 19 -0.64 9.21 -37.60
N LYS A 20 -1.71 9.08 -36.80
CA LYS A 20 -1.64 8.95 -35.35
C LYS A 20 -0.94 7.67 -34.94
N GLU A 21 -1.17 6.56 -35.64
CA GLU A 21 -0.53 5.28 -35.38
C GLU A 21 0.95 5.30 -35.78
N VAL A 22 1.29 5.86 -36.93
CA VAL A 22 2.68 6.06 -37.38
C VAL A 22 3.43 7.01 -36.45
N VAL A 23 2.81 8.11 -36.03
CA VAL A 23 3.38 9.03 -35.04
C VAL A 23 3.53 8.30 -33.71
N ARG A 24 2.55 7.51 -33.27
CA ARG A 24 2.65 6.74 -32.04
C ARG A 24 3.78 5.69 -32.12
N GLN A 25 3.89 4.93 -33.19
CA GLN A 25 4.92 3.90 -33.33
C GLN A 25 6.33 4.51 -33.49
N ARG A 26 6.46 5.67 -34.16
CA ARG A 26 7.76 6.31 -34.43
C ARG A 26 8.22 7.27 -33.33
N PHE A 27 7.32 8.05 -32.71
CA PHE A 27 7.67 8.95 -31.61
C PHE A 27 7.81 8.23 -30.25
N PHE A 28 7.14 7.09 -30.05
CA PHE A 28 7.30 6.29 -28.82
C PHE A 28 8.35 5.19 -28.95
N SER A 29 9.05 5.08 -30.07
CA SER A 29 10.32 4.37 -30.07
C SER A 29 11.30 5.15 -29.18
N PRO A 30 11.84 4.54 -28.11
CA PRO A 30 12.63 5.24 -27.10
C PRO A 30 13.76 6.06 -27.71
N MET A 31 14.40 5.56 -28.77
CA MET A 31 15.50 6.25 -29.46
C MET A 31 15.12 7.60 -30.06
N TYR A 32 13.98 7.71 -30.76
CA TYR A 32 13.57 8.97 -31.36
C TYR A 32 13.12 9.97 -30.31
N PHE A 33 12.46 9.49 -29.25
CA PHE A 33 12.06 10.34 -28.12
C PHE A 33 13.27 11.00 -27.45
N TYR A 34 14.31 10.21 -27.12
CA TYR A 34 15.54 10.76 -26.54
C TYR A 34 16.30 11.67 -27.51
N PHE A 35 16.28 11.36 -28.81
CA PHE A 35 16.86 12.23 -29.83
C PHE A 35 16.14 13.58 -29.90
N ILE A 36 14.81 13.60 -29.96
CA ILE A 36 14.01 14.83 -30.02
C ILE A 36 14.23 15.67 -28.76
N LEU A 37 14.19 15.05 -27.57
CA LEU A 37 14.47 15.74 -26.31
C LEU A 37 15.89 16.31 -26.29
N SER A 38 16.89 15.50 -26.68
CA SER A 38 18.27 15.97 -26.76
C SER A 38 18.39 17.13 -27.75
N TRP A 39 17.75 17.04 -28.91
CA TRP A 39 17.76 18.10 -29.92
C TRP A 39 17.14 19.40 -29.41
N ILE A 40 16.01 19.31 -28.68
CA ILE A 40 15.36 20.46 -28.04
C ILE A 40 16.31 21.10 -27.02
N ILE A 41 16.96 20.28 -26.18
CA ILE A 41 17.89 20.76 -25.15
C ILE A 41 19.13 21.39 -25.78
N THR A 42 19.73 20.78 -26.81
CA THR A 42 20.95 21.31 -27.45
C THR A 42 20.67 22.55 -28.31
N ASN A 43 19.48 22.63 -28.92
CA ASN A 43 19.07 23.75 -29.78
C ASN A 43 18.08 24.69 -29.07
N TRP A 44 18.11 24.75 -27.74
CA TRP A 44 17.15 25.51 -26.94
C TRP A 44 17.08 27.00 -27.31
N LYS A 45 18.22 27.62 -27.68
CA LYS A 45 18.26 29.04 -28.10
C LYS A 45 17.48 29.26 -29.40
N PHE A 46 17.57 28.32 -30.34
CA PHE A 46 16.83 28.38 -31.59
C PHE A 46 15.32 28.31 -31.30
N LEU A 47 14.89 27.37 -30.45
CA LEU A 47 13.49 27.22 -30.06
C LEU A 47 12.96 28.41 -29.25
N TYR A 48 13.76 28.93 -28.32
CA TYR A 48 13.41 30.11 -27.54
C TYR A 48 13.15 31.31 -28.44
N VAL A 49 14.02 31.57 -29.40
CA VAL A 49 13.84 32.66 -30.37
C VAL A 49 12.63 32.39 -31.26
N LEU A 50 12.47 31.15 -31.72
CA LEU A 50 11.38 30.74 -32.61
C LEU A 50 10.00 30.94 -31.96
N PHE A 51 9.82 30.50 -30.72
CA PHE A 51 8.51 30.50 -30.05
C PHE A 51 8.28 31.70 -29.13
N SER A 52 9.31 32.20 -28.45
CA SER A 52 9.14 33.15 -27.35
C SER A 52 9.50 34.60 -27.70
N VAL A 53 10.29 34.84 -28.74
CA VAL A 53 10.72 36.21 -29.09
C VAL A 53 9.86 36.76 -30.23
N GLU A 54 9.18 37.88 -29.98
CA GLU A 54 8.39 38.60 -30.97
C GLU A 54 9.29 39.46 -31.89
N GLN A 55 8.82 39.72 -33.11
CA GLN A 55 9.57 40.49 -34.11
C GLN A 55 9.76 41.96 -33.70
N SER A 56 8.88 42.51 -32.87
CA SER A 56 8.95 43.89 -32.34
C SER A 56 10.17 44.13 -31.46
N ASP A 57 10.67 43.09 -30.79
CA ASP A 57 11.68 43.22 -29.75
C ASP A 57 13.11 43.05 -30.29
N MET A 58 13.24 42.70 -31.58
CA MET A 58 14.53 42.49 -32.24
C MET A 58 14.85 43.59 -33.24
N LYS A 59 16.08 44.13 -33.15
CA LYS A 59 16.61 45.10 -34.13
C LYS A 59 16.85 44.47 -35.53
N ILE A 60 16.89 43.15 -35.61
CA ILE A 60 17.15 42.38 -36.84
C ILE A 60 15.93 41.50 -37.11
N TRP A 61 15.63 41.25 -38.39
CA TRP A 61 14.63 40.27 -38.80
C TRP A 61 14.85 38.91 -38.13
N LYS A 62 13.83 38.40 -37.44
CA LYS A 62 13.86 37.13 -36.69
C LYS A 62 14.38 35.97 -37.53
N LEU A 63 13.98 35.89 -38.80
CA LEU A 63 14.46 34.87 -39.73
C LEU A 63 15.97 34.97 -39.99
N HIS A 64 16.51 36.18 -40.21
CA HIS A 64 17.95 36.39 -40.38
C HIS A 64 18.73 36.04 -39.12
N TYR A 65 18.19 36.38 -37.95
CA TYR A 65 18.79 36.00 -36.69
C TYR A 65 18.76 34.48 -36.48
N LEU A 66 17.67 33.79 -36.84
CA LEU A 66 17.59 32.33 -36.80
C LEU A 66 18.58 31.66 -37.77
N MET A 67 18.75 32.19 -38.98
CA MET A 67 19.74 31.70 -39.94
C MET A 67 21.18 31.89 -39.45
N SER A 68 21.43 32.91 -38.62
CA SER A 68 22.76 33.16 -38.05
C SER A 68 23.24 32.04 -37.11
N PHE A 69 22.33 31.20 -36.57
CA PHE A 69 22.72 30.04 -35.77
C PHE A 69 23.36 28.92 -36.59
N TYR A 70 23.12 28.87 -37.90
CA TYR A 70 23.62 27.84 -38.82
C TYR A 70 24.14 28.47 -40.12
N PRO A 71 25.28 29.20 -40.06
CA PRO A 71 25.83 29.87 -41.23
C PRO A 71 26.28 28.86 -42.30
N MET A 72 25.89 29.10 -43.55
CA MET A 72 26.24 28.26 -44.71
C MET A 72 27.28 28.94 -45.63
N ASN A 73 28.12 29.81 -45.06
CA ASN A 73 29.05 30.67 -45.81
C ASN A 73 30.33 29.96 -46.29
N GLY A 74 30.50 28.66 -45.99
CA GLY A 74 31.63 27.86 -46.47
C GLY A 74 31.43 26.38 -46.19
N PHE A 75 32.11 25.50 -46.93
CA PHE A 75 31.94 24.05 -46.83
C PHE A 75 32.16 23.54 -45.39
N TRP A 76 33.30 23.86 -44.78
CA TRP A 76 33.62 23.42 -43.41
C TRP A 76 32.68 24.00 -42.35
N VAL A 77 32.27 25.26 -42.53
CA VAL A 77 31.30 25.90 -41.62
C VAL A 77 29.93 25.24 -41.73
N SER A 78 29.51 24.91 -42.95
CA SER A 78 28.25 24.20 -43.22
C SER A 78 28.27 22.80 -42.61
N VAL A 79 29.37 22.06 -42.78
CA VAL A 79 29.56 20.74 -42.14
C VAL A 79 29.51 20.86 -40.63
N TRP A 80 30.14 21.88 -40.04
CA TRP A 80 30.07 22.14 -38.61
C TRP A 80 28.65 22.48 -38.14
N SER A 81 27.92 23.32 -38.88
CA SER A 81 26.54 23.68 -38.58
C SER A 81 25.58 22.49 -38.67
N ILE A 82 25.72 21.65 -39.70
CA ILE A 82 24.92 20.41 -39.86
C ILE A 82 25.26 19.42 -38.74
N SER A 83 26.55 19.27 -38.42
CA SER A 83 27.00 18.43 -37.30
C SER A 83 26.41 18.89 -35.98
N LYS A 84 26.41 20.20 -35.71
CA LYS A 84 25.77 20.78 -34.53
C LYS A 84 24.26 20.53 -34.49
N LEU A 85 23.60 20.52 -35.65
CA LEU A 85 22.16 20.32 -35.76
C LEU A 85 21.75 18.86 -35.60
N ILE A 86 22.58 17.89 -35.99
CA ILE A 86 22.22 16.46 -36.01
C ILE A 86 23.13 15.60 -35.12
N LEU A 87 24.45 15.67 -35.34
CA LEU A 87 25.42 14.78 -34.69
C LEU A 87 25.56 15.06 -33.19
N ILE A 88 25.56 16.33 -32.78
CA ILE A 88 25.65 16.70 -31.35
C ILE A 88 24.41 16.21 -30.57
N PRO A 89 23.16 16.46 -31.01
CA PRO A 89 21.97 15.86 -30.41
C PRO A 89 21.98 14.33 -30.43
N ALA A 90 22.40 13.70 -31.52
CA ALA A 90 22.47 12.24 -31.61
C ALA A 90 23.45 11.66 -30.57
N PHE A 91 24.63 12.27 -30.44
CA PHE A 91 25.63 11.87 -29.46
C PHE A 91 25.17 12.14 -28.02
N SER A 92 24.54 13.29 -27.78
CA SER A 92 23.98 13.62 -26.47
C SER A 92 22.84 12.66 -26.08
N ALA A 93 21.95 12.31 -27.01
CA ALA A 93 20.91 11.31 -26.79
C ALA A 93 21.50 9.94 -26.45
N TYR A 94 22.53 9.51 -27.18
CA TYR A 94 23.23 8.26 -26.91
C TYR A 94 23.85 8.23 -25.50
N ILE A 95 24.58 9.28 -25.12
CA ILE A 95 25.13 9.41 -23.76
C ILE A 95 24.02 9.41 -22.72
N PHE A 96 22.93 10.13 -22.98
CA PHE A 96 21.82 10.24 -22.05
C PHE A 96 21.15 8.87 -21.83
N VAL A 97 20.90 8.10 -22.90
CA VAL A 97 20.36 6.74 -22.79
C VAL A 97 21.30 5.84 -22.00
N TRP A 98 22.60 5.87 -22.31
CA TRP A 98 23.59 5.06 -21.61
C TRP A 98 23.68 5.40 -20.11
N TRP A 99 23.74 6.70 -19.79
CA TRP A 99 23.80 7.17 -18.40
C TRP A 99 22.50 6.89 -17.65
N PHE A 100 21.35 7.17 -18.26
CA PHE A 100 20.04 7.00 -17.65
C PHE A 100 19.70 5.53 -17.43
N SER A 101 20.09 4.63 -18.35
CA SER A 101 19.97 3.19 -18.17
C SER A 101 20.76 2.69 -16.96
N ARG A 102 21.98 3.21 -16.77
CA ARG A 102 22.81 2.83 -15.62
C ARG A 102 22.29 3.41 -14.30
N LEU A 103 21.69 4.60 -14.37
CA LEU A 103 21.06 5.23 -13.21
C LEU A 103 19.78 4.50 -12.80
N SER A 104 18.94 4.13 -13.78
CA SER A 104 17.67 3.44 -13.53
C SER A 104 17.88 2.07 -12.91
N GLU A 105 18.89 1.31 -13.36
CA GLU A 105 19.26 0.02 -12.76
C GLU A 105 19.59 0.16 -11.27
N ARG A 106 20.43 1.13 -10.90
CA ARG A 106 20.76 1.42 -9.48
C ARG A 106 19.54 1.80 -8.65
N PHE A 107 18.63 2.60 -9.21
CA PHE A 107 17.39 2.95 -8.52
C PHE A 107 16.45 1.76 -8.39
N TYR A 108 16.41 0.89 -9.40
CA TYR A 108 15.59 -0.32 -9.39
C TYR A 108 16.05 -1.30 -8.32
N GLU A 109 17.33 -1.65 -8.29
CA GLU A 109 17.94 -2.51 -7.25
C GLU A 109 17.68 -1.95 -5.84
N ARG A 110 17.86 -0.64 -5.67
CA ARG A 110 17.61 0.03 -4.39
C ARG A 110 16.13 -0.01 -4.01
N ASN A 111 15.21 0.17 -4.96
CA ASN A 111 13.77 0.09 -4.68
C ASN A 111 13.33 -1.35 -4.37
N GLU A 112 13.89 -2.34 -5.05
CA GLU A 112 13.61 -3.76 -4.82
C GLU A 112 14.04 -4.19 -3.41
N THR A 113 15.28 -3.83 -3.02
CA THR A 113 15.77 -4.07 -1.65
C THR A 113 14.91 -3.37 -0.59
N PHE A 114 14.42 -2.15 -0.84
CA PHE A 114 13.47 -1.48 0.07
C PHE A 114 12.15 -2.24 0.20
N LYS A 115 11.59 -2.77 -0.89
CA LYS A 115 10.36 -3.58 -0.85
C LYS A 115 10.57 -4.86 -0.04
N LEU A 116 11.65 -5.60 -0.31
CA LEU A 116 11.99 -6.83 0.40
C LEU A 116 12.21 -6.58 1.90
N ASN A 117 12.93 -5.50 2.25
CA ASN A 117 13.15 -5.11 3.64
C ASN A 117 11.84 -4.74 4.34
N LYS A 118 10.95 -3.99 3.68
CA LYS A 118 9.64 -3.64 4.23
C LYS A 118 8.78 -4.86 4.52
N GLU A 119 8.73 -5.82 3.60
CA GLU A 119 8.00 -7.08 3.80
C GLU A 119 8.60 -7.94 4.92
N THR A 120 9.93 -7.94 5.05
CA THR A 120 10.63 -8.68 6.10
C THR A 120 10.35 -8.06 7.47
N ILE A 121 10.38 -6.74 7.58
CA ILE A 121 10.04 -6.01 8.82
C ILE A 121 8.57 -6.24 9.19
N LYS A 122 7.65 -6.17 8.21
CA LYS A 122 6.23 -6.45 8.44
C LYS A 122 6.02 -7.86 8.98
N ARG A 123 6.65 -8.87 8.37
CA ARG A 123 6.58 -10.26 8.84
C ARG A 123 7.09 -10.44 10.28
N LYS A 124 8.14 -9.72 10.66
CA LYS A 124 8.66 -9.73 12.04
C LYS A 124 7.68 -9.11 13.02
N LEU A 125 7.11 -7.95 12.69
CA LEU A 125 6.11 -7.28 13.52
C LEU A 125 4.85 -8.14 13.69
N ASP A 126 4.32 -8.71 12.61
CA ASP A 126 3.15 -9.58 12.64
C ASP A 126 3.40 -10.84 13.50
N TYR A 127 4.64 -11.37 13.49
CA TYR A 127 5.03 -12.50 14.32
C TYR A 127 5.11 -12.10 15.81
N GLU A 128 5.79 -11.00 16.13
CA GLU A 128 5.89 -10.48 17.49
C GLU A 128 4.51 -10.16 18.09
N GLU A 129 3.61 -9.57 17.31
CA GLU A 129 2.24 -9.30 17.72
C GLU A 129 1.47 -10.61 18.00
N LYS A 130 1.56 -11.60 17.10
CA LYS A 130 0.95 -12.91 17.31
C LYS A 130 1.47 -13.63 18.57
N VAL A 131 2.77 -13.52 18.83
CA VAL A 131 3.39 -14.09 20.04
C VAL A 131 2.85 -13.40 21.28
N LYS A 132 2.79 -12.06 21.31
CA LYS A 132 2.23 -11.30 22.44
C LYS A 132 0.77 -11.66 22.70
N ILE A 133 -0.06 -11.73 21.66
CA ILE A 133 -1.46 -12.15 21.78
C ILE A 133 -1.57 -13.58 22.31
N ALA A 134 -0.70 -14.49 21.85
CA ALA A 134 -0.68 -15.87 22.33
C ALA A 134 -0.26 -15.95 23.81
N GLU A 135 0.71 -15.14 24.25
CA GLU A 135 1.13 -15.03 25.65
C GLU A 135 0.02 -14.44 26.52
N GLU A 136 -0.65 -13.36 26.09
CA GLU A 136 -1.79 -12.79 26.81
C GLU A 136 -2.92 -13.81 26.95
N LYS A 137 -3.25 -14.54 25.88
CA LYS A 137 -4.24 -15.64 25.94
C LYS A 137 -3.82 -16.81 26.82
N ARG A 138 -2.52 -17.04 27.02
CA ARG A 138 -2.03 -18.03 27.99
C ARG A 138 -2.21 -17.52 29.40
N LYS A 139 -1.80 -16.28 29.68
CA LYS A 139 -1.99 -15.65 31.00
C LYS A 139 -3.45 -15.56 31.40
N ILE A 140 -4.35 -15.27 30.46
CA ILE A 140 -5.80 -15.25 30.73
C ILE A 140 -6.29 -16.64 31.09
N ARG A 141 -5.87 -17.68 30.36
CA ARG A 141 -6.25 -19.08 30.66
C ARG A 141 -5.67 -19.56 31.98
N GLU A 142 -4.41 -19.25 32.26
CA GLU A 142 -3.78 -19.57 33.55
C GLU A 142 -4.50 -18.85 34.70
N ALA A 143 -4.87 -17.58 34.53
CA ALA A 143 -5.66 -16.84 35.52
C ALA A 143 -7.14 -17.30 35.62
N GLU A 144 -7.69 -17.95 34.59
CA GLU A 144 -9.00 -18.59 34.64
C GLU A 144 -8.93 -19.98 35.29
N ASP A 145 -7.91 -20.77 34.99
CA ASP A 145 -7.65 -22.08 35.59
C ASP A 145 -7.26 -21.96 37.08
N ASP A 146 -6.58 -20.87 37.49
CA ASP A 146 -6.26 -20.57 38.89
C ASP A 146 -7.48 -20.10 39.71
N LYS A 147 -8.67 -19.94 39.12
CA LYS A 147 -9.90 -19.78 39.91
C LYS A 147 -10.27 -21.16 40.47
N GLU A 148 -10.09 -21.35 41.77
CA GLU A 148 -10.46 -22.59 42.46
C GLU A 148 -11.87 -23.06 42.03
N GLU A 149 -11.90 -24.21 41.38
CA GLU A 149 -13.14 -24.89 41.00
C GLU A 149 -13.79 -25.38 42.29
N ILE A 150 -14.81 -24.66 42.76
CA ILE A 150 -15.56 -25.00 43.96
C ILE A 150 -16.17 -26.39 43.78
N ARG A 151 -15.63 -27.38 44.48
CA ARG A 151 -16.16 -28.75 44.47
C ARG A 151 -17.25 -28.85 45.51
N TYR A 152 -18.39 -29.40 45.11
CA TYR A 152 -19.52 -29.62 45.99
C TYR A 152 -19.16 -30.32 47.31
N ASN A 153 -18.27 -31.33 47.25
CA ASN A 153 -17.86 -32.14 48.40
C ASN A 153 -16.95 -31.41 49.40
N ASP A 154 -16.34 -30.29 49.01
CA ASP A 154 -15.39 -29.57 49.87
C ASP A 154 -16.12 -28.65 50.87
N HIS A 155 -17.44 -28.51 50.73
CA HIS A 155 -18.27 -27.59 51.52
C HIS A 155 -19.46 -28.27 52.20
N GLN A 156 -19.24 -29.46 52.76
CA GLN A 156 -20.30 -30.28 53.35
C GLN A 156 -21.07 -29.56 54.47
N GLU A 157 -20.38 -28.82 55.36
CA GLU A 157 -21.01 -28.02 56.42
C GLU A 157 -22.04 -27.00 55.88
N PHE A 158 -21.77 -26.42 54.71
CA PHE A 158 -22.66 -25.46 54.05
C PHE A 158 -23.82 -26.16 53.33
N ASN A 159 -23.55 -27.30 52.69
CA ASN A 159 -24.59 -28.09 52.02
C ASN A 159 -25.64 -28.53 53.05
N ASP A 160 -25.19 -29.07 54.18
CA ASP A 160 -26.06 -29.51 55.28
C ASP A 160 -26.90 -28.33 55.81
N TYR A 161 -26.29 -27.14 55.96
CA TYR A 161 -27.01 -25.92 56.38
C TYR A 161 -28.13 -25.53 55.40
N LEU A 162 -27.88 -25.59 54.10
CA LEU A 162 -28.89 -25.27 53.08
C LEU A 162 -30.02 -26.30 53.05
N ASP A 163 -29.67 -27.57 53.20
CA ASP A 163 -30.60 -28.70 53.13
C ASP A 163 -31.47 -28.82 54.38
N GLU A 164 -30.94 -28.46 55.56
CA GLU A 164 -31.73 -28.37 56.80
C GLU A 164 -32.65 -27.15 56.82
N GLY A 165 -32.23 -26.04 56.20
CA GLY A 165 -32.96 -24.77 56.19
C GLY A 165 -34.08 -24.68 55.15
N THR A 166 -34.12 -25.59 54.17
CA THR A 166 -35.03 -25.53 53.03
C THR A 166 -35.68 -26.89 52.79
N GLU A 167 -36.99 -26.93 52.52
CA GLU A 167 -37.64 -28.19 52.14
C GLU A 167 -37.06 -28.75 50.84
N ASN A 168 -37.01 -30.08 50.74
CA ASN A 168 -36.54 -30.77 49.54
C ASN A 168 -37.33 -30.34 48.30
N ILE A 169 -36.64 -30.28 47.16
CA ILE A 169 -37.23 -29.85 45.90
C ILE A 169 -37.70 -31.10 45.15
N THR A 170 -39.01 -31.26 44.99
CA THR A 170 -39.57 -32.39 44.22
C THR A 170 -39.66 -32.02 42.73
N LEU A 171 -39.01 -32.81 41.88
CA LEU A 171 -39.09 -32.71 40.42
C LEU A 171 -39.50 -34.06 39.83
N TYR A 172 -40.66 -34.12 39.17
CA TYR A 172 -41.16 -35.32 38.47
C TYR A 172 -41.06 -36.61 39.30
N ASP A 173 -41.54 -36.57 40.54
CA ASP A 173 -41.59 -37.69 41.50
C ASP A 173 -40.26 -38.09 42.17
N ALA A 174 -39.20 -37.28 42.03
CA ALA A 174 -37.95 -37.43 42.76
C ALA A 174 -37.67 -36.22 43.66
N ASP A 175 -37.25 -36.47 44.90
CA ASP A 175 -36.85 -35.45 45.86
C ASP A 175 -35.35 -35.19 45.75
N TYR A 176 -34.98 -33.93 45.56
CA TYR A 176 -33.59 -33.49 45.48
C TYR A 176 -33.23 -32.57 46.63
N LEU A 177 -31.97 -32.64 47.04
CA LEU A 177 -31.41 -31.75 48.05
C LEU A 177 -31.27 -30.32 47.47
N PRO A 178 -31.75 -29.28 48.18
CA PRO A 178 -31.62 -27.89 47.76
C PRO A 178 -30.18 -27.49 47.38
N SER A 179 -29.19 -27.93 48.16
CA SER A 179 -27.77 -27.67 47.92
C SER A 179 -27.28 -28.27 46.60
N GLU A 180 -27.62 -29.53 46.31
CA GLU A 180 -27.29 -30.24 45.07
C GLU A 180 -27.96 -29.61 43.85
N VAL A 181 -29.23 -29.20 44.00
CA VAL A 181 -29.98 -28.52 42.93
C VAL A 181 -29.32 -27.19 42.62
N ILE A 182 -29.02 -26.36 43.62
CA ILE A 182 -28.42 -25.04 43.41
C ILE A 182 -27.01 -25.19 42.81
N TYR A 183 -26.20 -26.12 43.29
CA TYR A 183 -24.86 -26.37 42.74
C TYR A 183 -24.89 -26.74 41.25
N ASN A 184 -25.81 -27.63 40.86
CA ASN A 184 -25.89 -28.12 39.48
C ASN A 184 -26.63 -27.18 38.52
N THR A 185 -27.56 -26.35 39.03
CA THR A 185 -28.38 -25.47 38.19
C THR A 185 -27.87 -24.03 38.13
N ASP A 186 -27.27 -23.51 39.20
CA ASP A 186 -26.76 -22.14 39.28
C ASP A 186 -25.50 -22.06 40.20
N PRO A 187 -24.32 -22.42 39.67
CA PRO A 187 -23.06 -22.45 40.44
C PRO A 187 -22.65 -21.08 41.01
N GLU A 188 -23.02 -19.98 40.33
CA GLU A 188 -22.72 -18.62 40.79
C GLU A 188 -23.56 -18.27 42.02
N SER A 189 -24.83 -18.65 42.03
CA SER A 189 -25.70 -18.51 43.20
C SER A 189 -25.26 -19.41 44.36
N TYR A 190 -24.79 -20.63 44.07
CA TYR A 190 -24.15 -21.49 45.08
C TYR A 190 -22.94 -20.80 45.72
N LYS A 191 -22.04 -20.25 44.89
CA LYS A 191 -20.82 -19.53 45.33
C LYS A 191 -21.15 -18.29 46.16
N ASP A 192 -22.13 -17.48 45.75
CA ASP A 192 -22.55 -16.29 46.49
C ASP A 192 -23.11 -16.65 47.88
N LYS A 193 -23.94 -17.71 47.95
CA LYS A 193 -24.49 -18.20 49.23
C LYS A 193 -23.42 -18.82 50.12
N LEU A 194 -22.50 -19.60 49.57
CA LEU A 194 -21.36 -20.17 50.30
C LEU A 194 -20.49 -19.07 50.91
N ASN A 195 -20.18 -18.03 50.13
CA ASN A 195 -19.41 -16.87 50.61
C ASN A 195 -20.12 -16.11 51.74
N LYS A 196 -21.45 -15.96 51.66
CA LYS A 196 -22.25 -15.35 52.73
C LYS A 196 -22.21 -16.19 54.01
N TYR A 197 -22.39 -17.50 53.88
CA TYR A 197 -22.33 -18.44 55.00
C TYR A 197 -20.96 -18.40 55.71
N LEU A 198 -19.86 -18.43 54.96
CA LEU A 198 -18.51 -18.35 55.51
C LEU A 198 -18.24 -17.01 56.22
N ALA A 199 -18.73 -15.90 55.65
CA ALA A 199 -18.64 -14.59 56.27
C ALA A 199 -19.42 -14.49 57.60
N GLU A 200 -20.57 -15.14 57.70
CA GLU A 200 -21.37 -15.22 58.94
C GLU A 200 -20.71 -16.09 60.01
N GLN A 201 -19.98 -17.14 59.60
CA GLN A 201 -19.19 -18.01 60.49
C GLN A 201 -17.85 -17.39 60.93
N GLY A 202 -17.50 -16.20 60.44
CA GLY A 202 -16.23 -15.54 60.74
C GLY A 202 -15.00 -16.26 60.15
N LYS A 203 -15.19 -17.18 59.19
CA LYS A 203 -14.11 -17.80 58.42
C LYS A 203 -13.77 -16.84 57.27
N ASP A 204 -12.61 -16.19 57.35
CA ASP A 204 -12.21 -15.12 56.42
C ASP A 204 -11.97 -15.65 54.99
N LYS A 205 -12.20 -14.77 53.99
CA LYS A 205 -12.19 -15.03 52.53
C LYS A 205 -10.85 -15.50 51.94
N SER A 206 -9.83 -15.79 52.76
CA SER A 206 -8.48 -16.15 52.33
C SER A 206 -8.18 -17.66 52.30
N SER A 207 -9.20 -18.50 52.47
CA SER A 207 -9.09 -19.97 52.47
C SER A 207 -9.89 -20.66 51.35
N ILE A 208 -10.25 -19.89 50.32
CA ILE A 208 -10.75 -20.31 49.00
C ILE A 208 -9.98 -19.49 47.95
#